data_AF-A0A3D0H5U4-F1
#
_entry.id   AF-A0A3D0H5U4-F1
#
_cell.length_a   1.000
_cell.length_b   1.000
_cell.length_c   1.000
_cell.angle_alpha   90.00
_cell.angle_beta   90.00
_cell.angle_gamma   90.00
#
_symmetry.space_group_name_H-M   'P 1'
#
loop_
_entity.id
_entity.type
_entity.pdbx_description
1 polymer ?
#
loop_
_entity_poly.entity_id
_entity_poly.type
_entity_poly.pdbx_seq_one_letter_code
_entity_poly.pdbx_strand_id
1 'polypeptide(L)' 'YGRLASAIRQVLDQALQAGGTTLRDYRQGDGNPGGFQVQLSVYGRTGEPCGTCGRPVQQMRIGQRSTYLCPKCQR' A
#
# COMPACT_ATOMS: atom_id res chain seq x y z
N TYR A 1 -5.19 -18.16 -6.76
CA TYR A 1 -4.05 -17.72 -5.92
C TYR A 1 -2.82 -17.23 -6.69
N GLY A 2 -2.53 -17.70 -7.91
CA GLY A 2 -1.30 -17.30 -8.64
C GLY A 2 -1.10 -15.78 -8.78
N ARG A 3 -2.16 -15.04 -9.15
CA ARG A 3 -2.11 -13.56 -9.26
C ARG A 3 -1.76 -12.88 -7.94
N LEU A 4 -2.37 -13.32 -6.84
CA LEU A 4 -2.11 -12.76 -5.50
C LEU A 4 -0.67 -13.06 -5.05
N ALA A 5 -0.22 -14.31 -5.20
CA ALA A 5 1.13 -14.70 -4.81
C ALA A 5 2.21 -13.95 -5.60
N SER A 6 1.99 -13.71 -6.89
CA SER A 6 2.89 -12.90 -7.72
C SER A 6 2.92 -11.44 -7.27
N ALA A 7 1.74 -10.85 -7.03
CA ALA A 7 1.64 -9.46 -6.58
C ALA A 7 2.30 -9.24 -5.20
N ILE A 8 2.15 -10.19 -4.27
CA ILE A 8 2.79 -10.12 -2.96
C ILE A 8 4.32 -10.06 -3.11
N ARG A 9 4.92 -10.98 -3.87
CA ARG A 9 6.38 -11.00 -4.08
C ARG A 9 6.86 -9.71 -4.73
N GLN A 10 6.20 -9.28 -5.80
CA GLN A 10 6.55 -8.06 -6.52
C GLN A 10 6.52 -6.82 -5.61
N VAL A 11 5.46 -6.66 -4.81
CA VAL A 11 5.33 -5.50 -3.91
C VAL A 11 6.37 -5.55 -2.79
N LEU A 12 6.67 -6.74 -2.24
CA LEU A 12 7.71 -6.90 -1.23
C LEU A 12 9.10 -6.56 -1.78
N ASP A 13 9.43 -7.04 -2.98
CA ASP A 13 10.72 -6.75 -3.64
C ASP A 13 10.88 -5.25 -3.90
N GLN A 14 9.82 -4.57 -4.39
CA GLN A 14 9.83 -3.12 -4.59
C GLN A 14 10.00 -2.35 -3.27
N ALA A 15 9.31 -2.79 -2.21
CA ALA A 15 9.44 -2.18 -0.89
C ALA A 15 10.86 -2.35 -0.32
N LEU A 16 11.49 -3.52 -0.50
CA LEU A 16 12.87 -3.76 -0.09
C LEU A 16 13.84 -2.83 -0.85
N GLN A 17 13.68 -2.70 -2.17
CA GLN A 17 14.51 -1.78 -2.96
C GLN A 17 14.35 -0.32 -2.55
N ALA A 18 13.17 0.06 -2.05
CA ALA A 18 12.89 1.40 -1.57
C ALA A 18 13.26 1.63 -0.09
N GLY A 19 13.91 0.67 0.59
CA GLY A 19 14.27 0.79 2.01
C GLY A 19 13.07 0.67 2.96
N GLY A 20 11.97 0.08 2.51
CA GLY A 20 10.72 -0.08 3.26
C GLY A 20 9.81 1.15 3.22
N THR A 21 8.78 1.14 4.06
CA THR A 21 7.78 2.22 4.17
C THR A 21 7.95 2.93 5.51
N THR A 22 8.27 4.21 5.50
CA THR A 22 8.15 5.04 6.72
C THR A 22 6.80 5.73 6.73
N LEU A 23 5.92 5.29 7.62
CA LEU A 23 4.59 5.91 7.80
C LEU A 23 4.58 6.95 8.93
N ARG A 24 5.27 6.69 10.03
CA ARG A 24 5.32 7.59 11.19
C ARG A 24 6.71 7.61 11.82
N ASP A 25 7.06 6.54 12.53
CA ASP A 25 8.21 6.44 13.44
C ASP A 25 9.26 5.41 12.99
N TYR A 26 8.91 4.52 12.04
CA TYR A 26 9.87 3.58 11.47
C TYR A 26 11.04 4.28 10.76
N ARG A 27 12.26 3.87 11.10
CA ARG A 27 13.51 4.26 10.44
C ARG A 27 14.35 3.00 10.19
N GLN A 28 15.17 3.05 9.15
CA GLN A 28 16.17 2.04 8.85
C GLN A 28 17.27 2.02 9.94
N GLY A 29 18.12 1.00 9.93
CA GLY A 29 19.20 0.83 10.93
C GLY A 29 20.22 1.97 10.95
N ASP A 30 20.31 2.75 9.87
CA ASP A 30 21.13 3.96 9.73
C ASP A 30 20.37 5.26 10.11
N GLY A 31 19.11 5.15 10.51
CA GLY A 31 18.25 6.28 10.87
C GLY A 31 17.49 6.94 9.72
N ASN A 32 17.68 6.50 8.47
CA ASN A 32 17.00 7.05 7.30
C ASN A 32 15.56 6.52 7.18
N PRO A 33 14.61 7.32 6.64
CA PRO A 33 13.28 6.82 6.34
C PRO A 33 13.31 5.86 5.14
N GLY A 34 12.38 4.91 5.09
CA GLY A 34 12.05 4.19 3.86
C GLY A 34 11.30 5.10 2.88
N GLY A 35 11.34 4.76 1.59
CA GLY A 35 10.74 5.55 0.51
C GLY A 35 9.44 4.98 -0.07
N PHE A 36 9.04 3.76 0.29
CA PHE A 36 7.95 3.06 -0.41
C PHE A 36 6.56 3.70 -0.24
N GLN A 37 6.38 4.60 0.74
CA GLN A 37 5.11 5.31 0.98
C GLN A 37 4.60 6.08 -0.24
N VAL A 38 5.50 6.59 -1.10
CA VAL A 38 5.11 7.32 -2.32
C VAL A 38 4.54 6.40 -3.40
N GLN A 39 4.77 5.09 -3.29
CA GLN A 39 4.33 4.08 -4.25
C GLN A 39 3.02 3.40 -3.81
N LEU A 40 2.45 3.76 -2.66
CA LEU A 40 1.24 3.16 -2.13
C LEU A 40 0.03 3.49 -3.01
N SER A 41 -0.59 2.47 -3.59
CA SER A 41 -1.72 2.66 -4.51
C SER A 41 -3.04 3.00 -3.81
N VAL A 42 -3.25 2.48 -2.60
CA VAL A 42 -4.53 2.65 -1.85
C VAL A 42 -4.34 2.97 -0.35
N TYR A 43 -3.25 2.53 0.28
CA TYR A 43 -3.08 2.65 1.72
C TYR A 43 -2.97 4.12 2.15
N GLY A 44 -3.81 4.55 3.09
CA GLY A 44 -3.85 5.93 3.59
C GLY A 44 -4.48 6.95 2.63
N ARG A 45 -5.00 6.50 1.47
CA ARG A 45 -5.51 7.36 0.39
C ARG A 45 -7.05 7.43 0.34
N THR A 46 -7.72 7.24 1.48
CA THR A 46 -9.19 7.25 1.54
C THR A 46 -9.77 8.53 0.94
N GLY A 47 -10.72 8.39 0.02
CA GLY A 47 -11.34 9.53 -0.68
C GLY A 47 -10.55 10.01 -1.90
N GLU A 48 -9.26 9.69 -2.02
CA GLU A 48 -8.47 10.06 -3.18
C GLU A 48 -8.82 9.19 -4.41
N PRO A 49 -8.64 9.72 -5.63
CA PRO A 49 -8.87 8.94 -6.85
C PRO A 49 -7.90 7.76 -6.95
N CYS A 50 -8.44 6.58 -7.21
CA CYS A 50 -7.65 5.41 -7.54
C CYS A 50 -6.80 5.67 -8.79
N GLY A 51 -5.49 5.43 -8.70
CA GLY A 51 -4.55 5.65 -9.81
C GLY A 51 -4.83 4.82 -11.07
N THR A 52 -5.66 3.77 -10.98
CA THR A 52 -6.04 2.94 -12.14
C THR A 52 -7.36 3.37 -12.78
N CYS A 53 -8.37 3.74 -12.00
CA CYS A 53 -9.73 3.93 -12.53
C CYS A 53 -10.42 5.23 -12.09
N GLY A 54 -9.73 6.12 -11.36
CA GLY A 54 -10.22 7.42 -10.89
C GLY A 54 -11.26 7.37 -9.77
N ARG A 55 -11.90 6.24 -9.51
CA ARG A 55 -12.92 6.11 -8.45
C ARG A 55 -12.29 6.28 -7.06
N PRO A 56 -12.95 6.94 -6.10
CA PRO A 56 -12.40 7.13 -4.76
C PRO A 56 -12.04 5.83 -4.07
N VAL A 57 -10.85 5.80 -3.44
CA VAL A 57 -10.43 4.70 -2.56
C VAL A 57 -11.29 4.71 -1.30
N GLN A 58 -11.68 3.51 -0.87
CA GLN A 58 -12.49 3.31 0.33
C GLN A 58 -11.63 2.72 1.46
N GLN A 59 -11.99 3.07 2.68
CA GLN A 59 -11.51 2.41 3.89
C GLN A 59 -12.65 1.67 4.55
N MET A 60 -12.38 0.44 4.99
CA MET A 60 -13.26 -0.37 5.82
C MET A 60 -12.50 -1.04 6.95
N ARG A 61 -13.22 -1.64 7.89
CA ARG A 61 -12.63 -2.35 9.02
C ARG A 61 -12.90 -3.84 8.89
N ILE A 62 -11.86 -4.64 8.81
CA ILE A 62 -11.93 -6.10 8.73
C ILE A 62 -11.14 -6.66 9.92
N GLY A 63 -11.79 -7.44 10.80
CA GLY A 63 -11.13 -8.02 11.97
C GLY A 63 -10.42 -6.97 12.84
N GLN A 64 -11.08 -5.84 13.10
CA GLN A 64 -10.54 -4.69 13.82
C GLN A 64 -9.40 -3.92 13.15
N ARG A 65 -8.94 -4.30 11.95
CA ARG A 65 -7.88 -3.62 11.19
C ARG A 65 -8.43 -2.76 10.06
N SER A 66 -7.87 -1.55 9.89
CA SER A 66 -8.16 -0.71 8.73
C SER A 66 -7.67 -1.38 7.45
N THR A 67 -8.54 -1.46 6.45
CA THR A 67 -8.27 -2.00 5.12
C THR A 67 -8.65 -0.94 4.09
N TYR A 68 -7.76 -0.70 3.13
CA TYR A 68 -7.95 0.28 2.06
C TYR A 68 -8.07 -0.44 0.72
N LEU A 69 -9.04 -0.07 -0.11
CA LEU A 69 -9.27 -0.71 -1.40
C LEU A 69 -9.93 0.22 -2.41
N CYS A 70 -9.76 -0.08 -3.70
CA CYS A 70 -10.61 0.48 -4.74
C CYS A 70 -11.82 -0.45 -5.00
N PRO A 71 -13.07 0.03 -4.81
CA PRO A 71 -14.27 -0.80 -4.97
C PRO A 71 -14.56 -1.22 -6.42
N LYS A 72 -13.89 -0.59 -7.40
CA LYS A 72 -14.02 -0.94 -8.83
C LYS A 72 -12.95 -1.94 -9.28
N CYS A 73 -11.70 -1.77 -8.82
CA CYS A 73 -10.56 -2.56 -9.29
C CYS A 73 -10.38 -3.88 -8.52
N GLN A 74 -10.89 -3.98 -7.29
CA GLN A 74 -10.75 -5.16 -6.43
C GLN A 74 -12.12 -5.83 -6.23
N ARG A 75 -12.21 -7.12 -6.56
CA ARG A 75 -13.38 -8.00 -6.46
C ARG A 75 -12.95 -9.36 -5.97
#